data_AF-Q2RS08-F1
#
_entry.id   AF-Q2RS08-F1
#
_cell.length_a   1.000
_cell.length_b   1.000
_cell.length_c   1.000
_cell.angle_alpha   90.00
_cell.angle_beta   90.00
_cell.angle_gamma   90.00
#
_symmetry.space_group_name_H-M   'P 1'
#
loop_
_entity.id
_entity.type
_entity.pdbx_description
1 polymer ?
#
loop_
_entity_poly.entity_id
_entity_poly.type
_entity_poly.pdbx_seq_one_letter_code
_entity_poly.pdbx_strand_id
1 'polypeptide(L)'
;MRQAALDACDFTHGYSKEDFLKDKRTQQAVIMSLIIVGEAATKVMDRHPEFVNRHPEVPWRSIRGMRNRIAHGYFDTDLNVVWETVQTALPALLKQLFDIAQELNRRVDKD
;
A
#
# COMPACT_ATOMS: atom_id res chain seq x y z
N MET A 1 -3.31 -6.89 -2.76
CA MET A 1 -3.10 -5.47 -2.41
C MET A 1 -3.75 -5.13 -1.08
N ARG A 2 -5.09 -5.13 -0.96
CA ARG A 2 -5.80 -4.73 0.27
C ARG A 2 -5.30 -5.45 1.54
N GLN A 3 -5.16 -6.77 1.50
CA GLN A 3 -4.69 -7.53 2.68
C GLN A 3 -3.30 -7.08 3.15
N ALA A 4 -2.32 -6.98 2.25
CA ALA A 4 -0.98 -6.51 2.61
C ALA A 4 -0.98 -5.09 3.18
N ALA A 5 -1.86 -4.20 2.70
CA ALA A 5 -2.01 -2.87 3.29
C ALA A 5 -2.61 -2.92 4.71
N LEU A 6 -3.56 -3.83 4.97
CA LEU A 6 -4.08 -4.08 6.33
C LEU A 6 -2.98 -4.63 7.23
N ASP A 7 -2.25 -5.65 6.78
CA ASP A 7 -1.19 -6.28 7.56
C ASP A 7 -0.14 -5.23 8.02
N ALA A 8 0.27 -4.32 7.14
CA ALA A 8 1.20 -3.24 7.50
C ALA A 8 0.65 -2.29 8.59
N CYS A 9 -0.63 -1.91 8.49
CA CYS A 9 -1.30 -1.11 9.52
C CYS A 9 -1.42 -1.88 10.84
N ASP A 10 -1.71 -3.17 10.79
CA ASP A 10 -1.87 -4.01 11.97
C ASP A 10 -0.54 -4.23 12.69
N PHE A 11 0.57 -4.41 11.96
CA PHE A 11 1.91 -4.53 12.56
C PHE A 11 2.36 -3.27 13.32
N THR A 12 1.79 -2.12 12.98
CA THR A 12 2.12 -0.83 13.61
C THR A 12 1.02 -0.35 14.55
N HIS A 13 -0.03 -1.16 14.75
CA HIS A 13 -1.11 -0.80 15.64
C HIS A 13 -0.62 -0.66 17.08
N GLY A 14 -0.88 0.51 17.69
CA GLY A 14 -0.43 0.82 19.04
C GLY A 14 1.06 1.17 19.17
N TYR A 15 1.84 1.17 18.08
CA TYR A 15 3.24 1.59 18.12
C TYR A 15 3.34 3.12 18.12
N SER A 16 4.29 3.64 18.89
CA SER A 16 4.83 4.97 18.62
C SER A 16 5.87 4.88 17.49
N LYS A 17 6.18 6.02 16.86
CA LYS A 17 7.26 6.09 15.86
C LYS A 17 8.59 5.62 16.45
N GLU A 18 8.88 5.97 17.70
CA GLU A 18 10.13 5.60 18.37
C GLU A 18 10.22 4.08 18.58
N ASP A 19 9.13 3.43 19.00
CA ASP A 19 9.08 1.98 19.17
C ASP A 19 9.28 1.27 17.84
N PHE A 20 8.64 1.77 16.78
CA PHE A 20 8.79 1.24 15.43
C PHE A 20 10.24 1.31 14.95
N LEU A 21 10.92 2.44 15.17
CA LEU A 21 12.32 2.63 14.77
C LEU A 21 13.31 1.72 15.54
N LYS A 22 12.92 1.19 16.70
CA LYS A 22 13.71 0.24 17.48
C LYS A 22 13.40 -1.22 17.18
N ASP A 23 12.25 -1.52 16.58
CA ASP A 23 11.80 -2.89 16.29
C ASP A 23 12.06 -3.30 14.84
N LYS A 24 13.25 -3.89 14.62
CA LYS A 24 13.68 -4.37 13.30
C LYS A 24 12.75 -5.43 12.70
N ARG A 25 12.12 -6.27 13.52
CA ARG A 25 11.21 -7.32 13.04
C ARG A 25 9.96 -6.67 12.43
N THR A 26 9.39 -5.71 13.14
CA THR A 26 8.21 -4.97 12.68
C THR A 26 8.52 -4.13 11.45
N GLN A 27 9.68 -3.47 11.40
CA GLN A 27 10.17 -2.78 10.19
C GLN A 27 10.20 -3.71 8.97
N GLN A 28 10.79 -4.90 9.11
CA GLN A 28 10.89 -5.87 8.01
C GLN A 28 9.52 -6.38 7.56
N ALA A 29 8.61 -6.65 8.51
CA ALA A 29 7.25 -7.07 8.19
C ALA A 29 6.50 -5.99 7.40
N VAL A 30 6.57 -4.74 7.86
CA VAL A 30 5.99 -3.58 7.18
C VAL A 30 6.57 -3.37 5.78
N ILE A 31 7.91 -3.41 5.66
CA ILE A 31 8.61 -3.24 4.37
C ILE A 31 8.16 -4.30 3.37
N MET A 32 8.06 -5.57 3.79
CA MET A 32 7.58 -6.64 2.93
C MET A 32 6.13 -6.39 2.48
N SER A 33 5.25 -5.97 3.39
CA SER A 33 3.88 -5.61 3.05
C SER A 33 3.81 -4.48 2.01
N LEU A 34 4.64 -3.43 2.14
CA LEU A 34 4.72 -2.34 1.16
C LEU A 34 5.20 -2.82 -0.23
N ILE A 35 6.17 -3.74 -0.27
CA ILE A 35 6.62 -4.37 -1.53
C ILE A 35 5.45 -5.11 -2.19
N ILE A 36 4.70 -5.90 -1.42
CA ILE A 36 3.54 -6.66 -1.92
C ILE A 36 2.45 -5.72 -2.44
N VAL A 37 2.17 -4.62 -1.74
CA VAL A 37 1.22 -3.59 -2.19
C VAL A 37 1.66 -3.02 -3.54
N GLY A 38 2.94 -2.65 -3.69
CA GLY A 38 3.41 -2.06 -4.94
C GLY A 38 3.57 -3.03 -6.10
N GLU A 39 3.90 -4.29 -5.83
CA GLU A 39 3.89 -5.36 -6.83
C GLU A 39 2.47 -5.61 -7.35
N ALA A 40 1.48 -5.65 -6.45
CA ALA A 40 0.08 -5.79 -6.84
C ALA A 40 -0.41 -4.58 -7.66
N ALA A 41 -0.02 -3.36 -7.29
CA ALA A 41 -0.39 -2.15 -8.04
C ALA A 41 0.20 -2.17 -9.45
N THR A 42 1.47 -2.54 -9.56
CA THR A 42 2.16 -2.66 -10.85
C THR A 42 1.45 -3.66 -11.76
N LYS A 43 1.07 -4.83 -11.24
CA LYS A 43 0.31 -5.83 -12.02
C LYS A 43 -1.05 -5.31 -12.50
N VAL A 44 -1.76 -4.53 -11.68
CA VAL A 44 -3.03 -3.91 -12.09
C VAL A 44 -2.81 -2.88 -13.19
N MET A 45 -1.80 -2.01 -13.04
CA MET A 45 -1.44 -1.03 -14.07
C MET A 45 -1.11 -1.68 -15.40
N ASP A 46 -0.32 -2.76 -15.39
CA ASP A 46 0.15 -3.42 -16.61
C ASP A 46 -0.96 -4.24 -17.29
N ARG A 47 -1.82 -4.89 -16.51
CA ARG A 47 -2.85 -5.82 -17.04
C ARG A 47 -4.21 -5.16 -17.29
N HIS A 48 -4.52 -4.08 -16.59
CA HIS A 48 -5.81 -3.42 -16.62
C HIS A 48 -5.68 -1.89 -16.72
N PRO A 49 -5.02 -1.36 -17.77
CA PRO A 49 -4.76 0.08 -17.90
C PRO A 49 -6.05 0.91 -17.94
N GLU A 50 -7.13 0.40 -18.53
CA GLU A 50 -8.42 1.09 -18.53
C GLU A 50 -9.03 1.22 -17.13
N PHE A 51 -8.87 0.21 -16.28
CA PHE A 51 -9.32 0.26 -14.89
C PHE A 51 -8.53 1.33 -14.13
N VAL A 52 -7.21 1.37 -14.30
CA VAL A 52 -6.34 2.40 -13.71
C VAL A 52 -6.75 3.81 -14.16
N ASN A 53 -7.07 4.00 -15.43
CA ASN A 53 -7.53 5.28 -15.96
C ASN A 53 -8.90 5.71 -15.40
N ARG A 54 -9.78 4.75 -15.07
CA ARG A 54 -11.09 5.02 -14.46
C ARG A 54 -11.01 5.31 -12.96
N HIS A 55 -9.93 4.89 -12.30
CA HIS A 55 -9.71 5.08 -10.87
C HIS A 55 -8.46 5.93 -10.56
N PRO A 56 -8.40 7.19 -11.02
CA PRO A 56 -7.25 8.08 -10.82
C PRO A 56 -7.05 8.51 -9.36
N GLU A 57 -8.07 8.34 -8.51
CA GLU A 57 -8.00 8.59 -7.07
C GLU A 57 -6.95 7.72 -6.37
N VAL A 58 -6.71 6.50 -6.88
CA VAL A 58 -5.66 5.63 -6.35
C VAL A 58 -4.31 6.09 -6.90
N PRO A 59 -3.29 6.34 -6.05
CA PRO A 59 -2.01 6.88 -6.48
C PRO A 59 -1.09 5.80 -7.07
N TRP A 60 -1.55 5.12 -8.14
CA TRP A 60 -0.90 3.95 -8.74
C TRP A 60 0.60 4.11 -9.03
N ARG A 61 0.97 5.23 -9.67
CA ARG A 61 2.37 5.52 -10.02
C ARG A 61 3.24 5.73 -8.77
N SER A 62 2.71 6.40 -7.75
CA SER A 62 3.42 6.61 -6.49
C SER A 62 3.63 5.30 -5.74
N ILE A 63 2.62 4.42 -5.73
CA ILE A 63 2.70 3.09 -5.12
C ILE A 63 3.77 2.23 -5.81
N ARG A 64 3.79 2.21 -7.16
CA ARG A 64 4.85 1.53 -7.93
C ARG A 64 6.23 2.15 -7.64
N GLY A 65 6.33 3.48 -7.60
CA GLY A 65 7.56 4.20 -7.29
C GLY A 65 8.13 3.85 -5.91
N MET A 66 7.26 3.76 -4.90
CA MET A 66 7.63 3.32 -3.54
C MET A 66 8.22 1.91 -3.56
N ARG A 67 7.56 0.93 -4.20
CA ARG A 67 8.11 -0.43 -4.31
C ARG A 67 9.47 -0.45 -4.97
N ASN A 68 9.66 0.31 -6.04
CA ASN A 68 10.96 0.40 -6.70
C ASN A 68 12.02 0.97 -5.77
N ARG A 69 11.70 2.04 -5.02
CA ARG A 69 12.63 2.64 -4.05
C ARG A 69 13.02 1.64 -2.95
N ILE A 70 12.04 0.93 -2.38
CA ILE A 70 12.28 -0.05 -1.31
C ILE A 70 13.10 -1.25 -1.84
N ALA A 71 12.75 -1.79 -3.01
CA ALA A 71 13.43 -2.95 -3.58
C ALA A 71 14.87 -2.66 -4.00
N HIS A 72 15.17 -1.44 -4.46
CA HIS A 72 16.52 -1.03 -4.86
C HIS A 72 17.35 -0.42 -3.72
N GLY A 73 16.72 -0.03 -2.60
CA GLY A 73 17.35 0.67 -1.48
C GLY A 73 17.27 -0.07 -0.15
N TYR A 74 17.27 -1.41 -0.15
CA TYR A 74 17.05 -2.23 1.06
C TYR A 74 18.03 -1.97 2.22
N PHE A 75 19.16 -1.27 1.98
CA PHE A 75 20.09 -0.80 3.02
C PHE A 75 19.91 0.67 3.45
N ASP A 76 19.26 1.51 2.63
CA ASP A 76 19.09 2.97 2.82
C ASP A 76 17.60 3.39 2.85
N THR A 77 16.69 2.45 3.10
CA THR A 77 15.26 2.76 3.15
C THR A 77 14.99 3.66 4.35
N ASP A 78 14.58 4.91 4.08
CA ASP A 78 14.21 5.87 5.11
C ASP A 78 12.98 5.37 5.89
N LEU A 79 13.22 4.87 7.09
CA LEU A 79 12.18 4.32 7.97
C LEU A 79 11.18 5.40 8.42
N ASN A 80 11.53 6.69 8.35
CA ASN A 80 10.56 7.77 8.60
C ASN A 80 9.50 7.80 7.51
N VAL A 81 9.93 7.67 6.25
CA VAL A 81 9.01 7.62 5.10
C VAL A 81 8.17 6.35 5.14
N VAL A 82 8.75 5.21 5.53
CA VAL A 82 8.00 3.96 5.73
C VAL A 82 6.91 4.16 6.79
N TRP A 83 7.28 4.71 7.96
CA TRP A 83 6.34 4.99 9.02
C TRP A 83 5.21 5.93 8.57
N GLU A 84 5.54 7.05 7.94
CA GLU A 84 4.54 7.99 7.43
C GLU A 84 3.61 7.35 6.39
N THR A 85 4.15 6.53 5.51
CA THR A 85 3.38 5.79 4.50
C THR A 85 2.34 4.89 5.17
N VAL A 86 2.73 4.15 6.21
CA VAL A 86 1.83 3.25 6.94
C VAL A 86 0.78 4.03 7.72
N GLN A 87 1.17 5.12 8.39
CA GLN A 87 0.23 5.87 9.23
C GLN A 87 -0.74 6.75 8.44
N THR A 88 -0.43 7.10 7.20
CA THR A 88 -1.24 8.07 6.42
C THR A 88 -1.69 7.53 5.07
N ALA A 89 -0.75 7.14 4.21
CA ALA A 89 -1.06 6.77 2.83
C ALA A 89 -1.79 5.42 2.74
N LEU A 90 -1.44 4.43 3.57
CA LEU A 90 -2.11 3.13 3.57
C LEU A 90 -3.57 3.19 4.03
N PRO A 91 -3.94 3.89 5.13
CA PRO A 91 -5.34 4.09 5.50
C PRO A 91 -6.16 4.76 4.39
N ALA A 92 -5.59 5.78 3.72
CA ALA A 92 -6.24 6.43 2.58
C ALA A 92 -6.44 5.45 1.41
N LEU A 93 -5.41 4.68 1.06
CA LEU A 93 -5.50 3.64 0.03
C LEU A 93 -6.55 2.57 0.37
N LEU A 94 -6.61 2.11 1.63
CA LEU A 94 -7.59 1.13 2.07
C LEU A 94 -9.02 1.63 1.89
N LYS A 95 -9.27 2.91 2.19
CA LYS A 95 -10.58 3.55 1.94
C LYS A 95 -10.90 3.57 0.44
N GLN A 96 -9.95 3.98 -0.40
CA GLN A 96 -10.15 4.01 -1.86
C GLN A 96 -10.46 2.62 -2.43
N LEU A 97 -9.71 1.59 -2.01
CA LEU A 97 -9.94 0.22 -2.44
C LEU A 97 -11.30 -0.31 -1.97
N PHE A 98 -11.76 0.09 -0.78
CA PHE A 98 -13.10 -0.24 -0.31
C PHE A 98 -14.18 0.42 -1.16
N ASP A 99 -14.06 1.73 -1.44
CA ASP A 99 -15.03 2.48 -2.23
C ASP A 99 -15.15 1.89 -3.66
N ILE A 100 -14.02 1.54 -4.29
CA ILE A 100 -13.98 0.89 -5.60
C ILE A 100 -14.63 -0.50 -5.57
N ALA A 101 -14.35 -1.31 -4.54
CA ALA A 101 -14.96 -2.64 -4.42
C ALA A 101 -16.50 -2.54 -4.29
N GLN A 102 -16.99 -1.55 -3.53
CA GLN A 102 -18.42 -1.29 -3.41
C GLN A 102 -19.05 -0.85 -4.73
N GLU A 103 -18.35 0.00 -5.49
CA GLU A 103 -18.80 0.40 -6.83
C GLU A 103 -18.92 -0.79 -7.78
N LEU A 104 -17.91 -1.67 -7.83
CA LEU A 104 -17.90 -2.85 -8.70
C LEU A 104 -19.04 -3.81 -8.36
N ASN A 105 -19.28 -4.09 -7.08
CA ASN A 105 -20.38 -4.95 -6.65
C ASN A 105 -21.75 -4.39 -7.10
N ARG A 106 -21.98 -3.08 -6.96
CA ARG A 106 -23.23 -2.43 -7.41
C ARG A 106 -23.44 -2.46 -8.93
N ARG A 107 -22.38 -2.61 -9.72
CA ARG A 107 -22.48 -2.74 -11.17
C ARG A 107 -22.85 -4.17 -11.56
N VAL A 108 -22.28 -5.17 -10.89
CA VAL A 108 -22.59 -6.59 -11.10
C VAL A 108 -24.06 -6.89 -10.76
N ASP A 109 -24.62 -6.28 -9.72
CA ASP A 109 -26.04 -6.49 -9.35
C ASP A 109 -27.05 -5.85 -10.32
N LYS A 110 -26.58 -5.06 -11.30
CA LYS A 110 -27.43 -4.35 -12.27
C LYS A 110 -27.41 -4.95 -13.68
N ASP A 111 -26.51 -5.90 -13.94
CA ASP A 111 -26.38 -6.65 -15.20
C ASP A 111 -27.00 -8.06 -15.05
#